data_AF-A0A9E4RDT9-F1
#
_entry.id   AF-A0A9E4RDT9-F1
#
_cell.length_a   1.000
_cell.length_b   1.000
_cell.length_c   1.000
_cell.angle_alpha   90.00
_cell.angle_beta   90.00
_cell.angle_gamma   90.00
#
_symmetry.space_group_name_H-M   'P 1'
#
loop_
_entity.id
_entity.type
_entity.pdbx_description
1 polymer ?
#
loop_
_entity_poly.entity_id
_entity_poly.type
_entity_poly.pdbx_seq_one_letter_code
_entity_poly.pdbx_strand_id
1 'polypeptide(L)'
;MRMPRLAISVSSPNAVLATVCAGVFLASLDQTSVVTALPEIMLDLGITVDRLDDLAWIVTAYLLGFTVVMPLLGRAGDVYGYRRLYIGATLVFGAGSALVALAPSLGWLIGARVVQAVGGG
;
A
#
# COMPACT_ATOMS: atom_id res chain seq x y z
N MET A 1 48.70 -14.78 -0.91
CA MET A 1 48.17 -13.46 -1.32
C MET A 1 46.74 -13.35 -0.82
N ARG A 2 46.50 -12.68 0.32
CA ARG A 2 45.17 -12.59 0.96
C ARG A 2 44.52 -11.28 0.52
N MET A 3 43.43 -11.37 -0.25
CA MET A 3 42.65 -10.19 -0.63
C MET A 3 41.80 -9.73 0.57
N PRO A 4 41.78 -8.43 0.90
CA PRO A 4 40.89 -7.88 1.90
C PRO A 4 39.46 -7.86 1.34
N ARG A 5 38.53 -8.55 2.01
CA ARG A 5 37.11 -8.47 1.69
C ARG A 5 36.62 -7.09 2.11
N LEU A 6 36.14 -6.28 1.17
CA LEU A 6 35.34 -5.09 1.48
C LEU A 6 34.10 -5.56 2.26
N ALA A 7 34.10 -5.31 3.56
CA ALA A 7 32.95 -5.51 4.42
C ALA A 7 31.93 -4.40 4.12
N ILE A 8 31.04 -4.66 3.19
CA ILE A 8 29.81 -3.90 3.04
C ILE A 8 29.07 -4.04 4.38
N SER A 9 28.86 -2.92 5.08
CA SER A 9 28.14 -2.89 6.36
C SER A 9 26.76 -3.53 6.17
N VAL A 10 26.64 -4.80 6.56
CA VAL A 10 25.38 -5.53 6.59
C VAL A 10 24.61 -4.96 7.78
N SER A 11 23.51 -4.25 7.51
CA SER A 11 22.53 -3.85 8.53
C SER A 11 22.26 -4.99 9.49
N SER A 12 22.17 -4.69 10.79
CA SER A 12 21.85 -5.69 11.80
C SER A 12 20.55 -6.43 11.42
N PRO A 13 20.47 -7.76 11.58
CA PRO A 13 19.29 -8.55 11.22
C PRO A 13 17.99 -7.99 11.82
N ASN A 14 18.09 -7.46 13.04
CA ASN A 14 16.97 -6.83 13.75
C ASN A 14 16.47 -5.55 13.07
N ALA A 15 17.35 -4.76 12.46
CA ALA A 15 16.94 -3.54 11.74
C ALA A 15 16.16 -3.89 10.47
N VAL A 16 16.58 -4.92 9.74
CA VAL A 16 15.86 -5.41 8.56
C VAL A 16 14.47 -5.94 8.95
N LEU A 17 14.41 -6.75 10.01
CA LEU A 17 13.15 -7.28 10.52
C LEU A 17 12.21 -6.14 10.95
N ALA A 18 12.72 -5.15 11.69
CA ALA A 18 11.94 -4.00 12.12
C ALA A 18 11.33 -3.22 10.95
N THR A 19 12.10 -2.97 9.88
CA THR A 19 11.57 -2.31 8.68
C THR A 19 10.47 -3.13 7.99
N VAL A 20 10.67 -4.44 7.81
CA VAL A 20 9.66 -5.30 7.19
C VAL A 20 8.39 -5.34 8.04
N CYS A 21 8.51 -5.52 9.35
CA CYS A 21 7.39 -5.49 10.28
C CYS A 21 6.65 -4.15 10.25
N ALA A 22 7.36 -3.02 10.16
CA ALA A 22 6.74 -1.71 10.01
C ALA A 22 5.95 -1.59 8.71
N GLY A 23 6.47 -2.12 7.59
CA GLY A 23 5.73 -2.16 6.32
C GLY A 23 4.45 -2.98 6.40
N VAL A 24 4.51 -4.18 6.98
CA VAL A 24 3.33 -5.05 7.19
C VAL A 24 2.30 -4.38 8.10
N PHE A 25 2.77 -3.72 9.17
CA PHE A 25 1.91 -2.97 10.08
C PHE A 25 1.21 -1.82 9.36
N LEU A 26 1.95 -1.02 8.58
CA LEU A 26 1.39 0.08 7.78
C LEU A 26 0.34 -0.41 6.78
N ALA A 27 0.63 -1.51 6.06
CA ALA A 27 -0.32 -2.09 5.11
C ALA A 27 -1.60 -2.60 5.80
N SER A 28 -1.47 -3.17 7.00
CA SER A 28 -2.62 -3.65 7.79
C SER A 28 -3.44 -2.48 8.36
N LEU A 29 -2.77 -1.41 8.78
CA LEU A 29 -3.39 -0.20 9.29
C LEU A 29 -4.16 0.54 8.19
N ASP A 30 -3.62 0.61 6.98
CA ASP A 30 -4.30 1.25 5.85
C ASP A 30 -5.66 0.60 5.55
N GLN A 31 -5.70 -0.74 5.49
CA GLN A 31 -6.91 -1.50 5.22
C GLN A 31 -8.04 -1.21 6.22
N THR A 32 -7.71 -0.97 7.48
CA THR A 32 -8.68 -0.72 8.55
C THR A 32 -9.02 0.76 8.72
N SER A 33 -8.08 1.66 8.45
CA SER A 33 -8.24 3.12 8.56
C SER A 33 -9.39 3.68 7.73
N VAL A 34 -9.61 3.10 6.54
CA VAL A 34 -10.66 3.53 5.61
C VAL A 34 -12.03 3.37 6.23
N VAL A 35 -12.27 2.20 6.83
CA VAL A 35 -13.56 1.81 7.37
C VAL A 35 -13.95 2.72 8.52
N THR A 36 -12.97 3.12 9.34
CA THR A 36 -13.17 4.08 10.43
C THR A 36 -13.45 5.50 9.93
N ALA A 37 -12.93 5.88 8.75
CA ALA A 37 -13.13 7.19 8.16
C ALA A 37 -14.36 7.27 7.22
N LEU A 38 -15.01 6.14 6.91
CA LEU A 38 -16.16 6.11 6.00
C LEU A 38 -17.27 7.12 6.35
N PRO A 39 -17.67 7.31 7.62
CA PRO A 39 -18.70 8.29 7.95
C PRO A 39 -18.31 9.73 7.59
N GLU A 40 -17.04 10.11 7.78
CA GLU A 40 -16.54 11.43 7.39
C GLU A 40 -16.47 11.57 5.87
N ILE A 41 -15.97 10.55 5.17
CA ILE A 41 -15.95 10.50 3.70
C ILE A 41 -17.36 10.68 3.13
N MET A 42 -18.37 10.05 3.72
CA MET A 42 -19.77 10.21 3.30
C MET A 42 -20.26 11.65 3.42
N LEU A 43 -19.94 12.33 4.52
CA LEU A 43 -20.33 13.71 4.77
C LEU A 43 -19.63 14.66 3.80
N ASP A 44 -18.32 14.50 3.62
CA ASP A 44 -17.50 15.36 2.74
C ASP A 44 -17.91 15.23 1.27
N LEU A 45 -18.31 14.04 0.84
CA LEU A 45 -18.77 13.78 -0.53
C LEU A 45 -20.29 13.96 -0.72
N GLY A 46 -21.03 14.26 0.35
CA GLY A 46 -22.49 14.43 0.31
C GLY A 46 -23.25 13.16 -0.12
N ILE A 47 -22.73 11.98 0.18
CA ILE A 47 -23.32 10.70 -0.22
C ILE A 47 -24.40 10.31 0.78
N THR A 48 -25.66 10.21 0.32
CA THR A 48 -26.79 9.75 1.13
C THR A 48 -26.82 8.22 1.27
N VAL A 49 -27.55 7.75 2.30
CA VAL A 49 -27.61 6.34 2.75
C VAL A 49 -28.14 5.39 1.66
N ASP A 50 -28.85 5.92 0.66
CA ASP A 50 -29.35 5.20 -0.52
C ASP A 50 -28.24 4.78 -1.50
N ARG A 51 -27.01 5.31 -1.37
CA ARG A 51 -25.86 5.00 -2.23
C ARG A 51 -24.69 4.34 -1.50
N LEU A 52 -24.98 3.65 -0.39
CA LEU A 52 -23.97 2.92 0.39
C LEU A 52 -23.20 1.87 -0.44
N ASP A 53 -23.85 1.26 -1.44
CA ASP A 53 -23.22 0.28 -2.32
C ASP A 53 -22.02 0.86 -3.10
N ASP A 54 -22.07 2.16 -3.43
CA ASP A 54 -20.99 2.83 -4.14
C ASP A 54 -19.76 3.04 -3.23
N LEU A 55 -19.94 3.16 -1.92
CA LEU A 55 -18.85 3.29 -0.95
C LEU A 55 -18.15 1.95 -0.68
N ALA A 56 -18.85 0.83 -0.83
CA ALA A 56 -18.25 -0.50 -0.68
C ALA A 56 -17.09 -0.70 -1.69
N TRP A 57 -17.18 -0.06 -2.87
CA TRP A 57 -16.11 -0.07 -3.86
C TRP A 57 -14.79 0.54 -3.40
N ILE A 58 -14.80 1.42 -2.40
CA ILE A 58 -13.57 2.00 -1.84
C ILE A 58 -12.69 0.89 -1.26
N VAL A 59 -13.31 -0.03 -0.51
CA VAL A 59 -12.62 -1.17 0.12
C VAL A 59 -12.40 -2.28 -0.90
N THR A 60 -13.43 -2.63 -1.67
CA THR A 60 -13.36 -3.73 -2.63
C THR A 60 -12.32 -3.48 -3.72
N ALA A 61 -12.20 -2.25 -4.24
CA ALA A 61 -11.21 -1.94 -5.27
C ALA A 61 -9.77 -2.08 -4.75
N TYR A 62 -9.53 -1.68 -3.50
CA TYR A 62 -8.24 -1.91 -2.84
C TYR A 62 -7.95 -3.40 -2.72
N LEU A 63 -8.89 -4.18 -2.19
CA LEU A 63 -8.71 -5.63 -1.99
C LEU A 63 -8.49 -6.37 -3.32
N LEU A 64 -9.22 -6.00 -4.38
CA LEU A 64 -9.04 -6.57 -5.71
C LEU A 64 -7.65 -6.26 -6.25
N GLY A 65 -7.22 -4.99 -6.19
CA GLY A 65 -5.88 -4.59 -6.62
C GLY A 65 -4.79 -5.32 -5.85
N PHE A 66 -4.90 -5.36 -4.52
CA PHE A 66 -3.96 -6.03 -3.63
C PHE A 66 -3.84 -7.52 -3.97
N THR A 67 -4.97 -8.22 -4.13
CA THR A 67 -5.01 -9.66 -4.44
C THR A 67 -4.38 -9.98 -5.79
N VAL A 68 -4.58 -9.12 -6.80
CA VAL A 68 -4.01 -9.31 -8.14
C VAL A 68 -2.50 -9.03 -8.14
N VAL A 69 -2.07 -8.01 -7.41
CA VAL A 69 -0.68 -7.53 -7.42
C VAL A 69 0.24 -8.43 -6.59
N MET A 70 -0.24 -9.02 -5.50
CA MET A 70 0.54 -9.86 -4.59
C MET A 70 1.35 -10.97 -5.30
N PRO A 71 0.78 -11.84 -6.16
CA PRO A 71 1.57 -12.84 -6.89
C PRO A 71 2.52 -12.22 -7.92
N LEU A 72 2.16 -11.07 -8.51
CA LEU A 72 3.00 -10.37 -9.48
C LEU A 72 4.25 -9.79 -8.83
N LEU A 73 4.11 -9.17 -7.65
CA LEU A 73 5.21 -8.66 -6.87
C LEU A 73 6.08 -9.79 -6.30
N GLY A 74 5.50 -10.93 -5.92
CA GLY A 74 6.28 -12.13 -5.56
C GLY A 74 7.24 -12.54 -6.69
N ARG A 75 6.72 -12.70 -7.91
CA ARG A 75 7.54 -13.04 -9.08
C ARG A 75 8.53 -11.93 -9.44
N ALA A 76 8.13 -10.66 -9.35
CA ALA A 76 9.01 -9.53 -9.60
C ALA A 76 10.15 -9.47 -8.56
N GLY A 77 9.90 -9.87 -7.32
CA GLY A 77 10.87 -9.96 -6.24
C GLY A 77 11.96 -10.99 -6.54
N ASP A 78 11.57 -12.13 -7.11
CA ASP A 78 12.50 -13.18 -7.53
C ASP A 78 13.44 -12.73 -8.66
N VAL A 79 12.96 -11.89 -9.58
CA VAL A 79 13.74 -11.42 -10.74
C VAL A 79 14.56 -10.16 -10.43
N TYR A 80 13.96 -9.16 -9.77
CA TYR A 80 14.55 -7.83 -9.58
C TYR A 80 15.14 -7.60 -8.18
N GLY A 81 14.86 -8.50 -7.23
CA GLY A 81 15.31 -8.46 -5.85
C GLY A 81 14.36 -7.73 -4.90
N TYR A 82 14.05 -8.39 -3.78
CA TYR A 82 13.10 -7.95 -2.75
C TYR A 82 13.38 -6.56 -2.16
N ARG A 83 14.66 -6.16 -1.99
CA ARG A 83 14.99 -4.85 -1.41
C ARG A 83 14.54 -3.68 -2.29
N ARG A 84 14.74 -3.79 -3.61
CA ARG A 84 14.35 -2.72 -4.56
C ARG A 84 12.84 -2.65 -4.68
N LEU A 85 12.20 -3.83 -4.70
CA LEU A 85 10.76 -3.94 -4.78
C LEU A 85 10.08 -3.35 -3.55
N TYR A 86 10.56 -3.66 -2.35
CA TYR A 86 10.04 -3.11 -1.10
C TYR A 86 10.08 -1.58 -1.08
N ILE A 87 11.19 -0.97 -1.49
CA ILE A 87 11.32 0.50 -1.57
C ILE A 87 10.36 1.06 -2.62
N GLY A 88 10.27 0.46 -3.81
CA GLY A 88 9.35 0.87 -4.87
C GLY A 88 7.88 0.79 -4.44
N ALA A 89 7.49 -0.33 -3.83
CA ALA A 89 6.15 -0.55 -3.29
C ALA A 89 5.79 0.49 -2.22
N THR A 90 6.72 0.77 -1.31
CA THR A 90 6.54 1.81 -0.28
C THR A 90 6.33 3.20 -0.87
N LEU A 91 7.07 3.55 -1.94
CA LEU A 91 6.90 4.84 -2.63
C LEU A 91 5.55 4.93 -3.36
N VAL A 92 5.14 3.86 -4.04
CA VAL A 92 3.83 3.77 -4.71
C VAL A 92 2.71 3.85 -3.69
N PHE A 93 2.84 3.16 -2.56
CA PHE A 93 1.89 3.21 -1.45
C PHE A 93 1.76 4.65 -0.93
N GLY A 94 2.88 5.33 -0.65
CA GLY A 94 2.87 6.73 -0.20
C GLY A 94 2.22 7.68 -1.20
N ALA A 95 2.48 7.50 -2.50
CA ALA A 95 1.83 8.29 -3.55
C ALA A 95 0.32 8.02 -3.62
N GLY A 96 -0.09 6.75 -3.54
CA GLY A 96 -1.49 6.35 -3.47
C GLY A 96 -2.20 6.97 -2.26
N SER A 97 -1.59 6.94 -1.08
CA SER A 97 -2.13 7.57 0.13
C SER A 97 -2.34 9.08 -0.05
N ALA A 98 -1.41 9.78 -0.71
CA ALA A 98 -1.57 11.20 -1.02
C ALA A 98 -2.74 11.45 -1.99
N LEU A 99 -2.92 10.58 -3.00
CA LEU A 99 -4.05 10.66 -3.92
C LEU A 99 -5.40 10.42 -3.23
N VAL A 100 -5.44 9.51 -2.26
CA VAL A 100 -6.63 9.26 -1.43
C VAL A 100 -6.95 10.48 -0.57
N ALA A 101 -5.94 11.07 0.08
CA ALA A 101 -6.12 12.26 0.92
C ALA A 101 -6.59 13.51 0.15
N LEU A 102 -6.24 13.61 -1.14
CA LEU A 102 -6.61 14.72 -2.02
C LEU A 102 -7.85 14.44 -2.88
N ALA A 103 -8.62 13.39 -2.57
CA ALA A 103 -9.70 12.95 -3.44
C ALA A 103 -10.88 13.93 -3.51
N PRO A 104 -11.23 14.47 -4.69
CA PRO A 104 -12.37 15.40 -4.84
C PRO A 104 -13.69 14.67 -5.14
N SER A 105 -13.66 13.37 -5.43
CA SER A 105 -14.84 12.59 -5.81
C SER A 105 -14.65 11.11 -5.49
N LEU A 106 -15.76 10.37 -5.42
CA LEU A 106 -15.76 8.93 -5.12
C LEU A 106 -14.98 8.13 -6.18
N GLY A 107 -15.16 8.43 -7.46
CA GLY A 107 -14.44 7.75 -8.53
C GLY A 107 -12.92 7.96 -8.45
N TRP A 108 -12.49 9.17 -8.09
CA TRP A 108 -11.08 9.43 -7.82
C TRP A 108 -10.57 8.64 -6.62
N LEU A 109 -11.33 8.61 -5.52
CA LEU A 109 -10.99 7.85 -4.33
C LEU A 109 -10.82 6.35 -4.65
N ILE A 110 -11.75 5.77 -5.41
CA ILE A 110 -11.69 4.37 -5.86
C ILE A 110 -10.45 4.13 -6.73
N GLY A 111 -10.18 5.01 -7.70
CA GLY A 111 -8.97 4.91 -8.54
C GLY A 111 -7.68 5.02 -7.74
N ALA A 112 -7.62 5.97 -6.80
CA ALA A 112 -6.50 6.16 -5.89
C ALA A 112 -6.27 4.91 -5.02
N ARG A 113 -7.34 4.25 -4.56
CA ARG A 113 -7.26 2.97 -3.83
C ARG A 113 -6.64 1.85 -4.65
N VAL A 114 -6.95 1.76 -5.94
CA VAL A 114 -6.31 0.78 -6.83
C VAL A 114 -4.81 1.05 -6.94
N VAL A 115 -4.40 2.31 -7.12
CA VAL A 115 -2.98 2.69 -7.16
C VAL A 115 -2.29 2.40 -5.84
N GLN A 116 -2.93 2.72 -4.72
CA GLN A 116 -2.42 2.46 -3.37
C GLN A 116 -2.23 0.96 -3.12
N ALA A 117 -3.17 0.13 -3.58
CA ALA A 117 -3.12 -1.32 -3.45
C ALA A 117 -1.93 -1.95 -4.20
N VAL A 118 -1.47 -1.34 -5.29
CA VAL A 118 -0.25 -1.78 -5.99
C VAL A 118 0.98 -1.62 -5.10
N GLY A 119 1.02 -0.60 -4.25
CA GLY A 119 2.11 -0.38 -3.31
C GLY A 119 1.98 -1.17 -2.00
N GLY A 120 0.76 -1.57 -1.63
CA GLY A 120 0.50 -2.36 -0.43
C GLY A 120 0.67 -3.88 -0.61
N GLY A 121 0.50 -4.37 -1.84
CA GLY A 121 0.55 -5.80 -2.23
C GLY A 121 1.93 -6.45 -2.22
#